data_AF-A0A6P5SE49-F1
#
_entry.id   AF-A0A6P5SE49-F1
#
_cell.length_a   1.000
_cell.length_b   1.000
_cell.length_c   1.000
_cell.angle_alpha   90.00
_cell.angle_beta   90.00
_cell.angle_gamma   90.00
#
_symmetry.space_group_name_H-M   'P 1'
#
loop_
_entity.id
_entity.type
_entity.pdbx_description
1 polymer ?
#
loop_
_entity_poly.entity_id
_entity_poly.type
_entity_poly.pdbx_seq_one_letter_code
_entity_poly.pdbx_strand_id
1 'polypeptide(L)'
;MYNSLSTDVNCAYEDELSASSYNSIEILTGSNYLKWKEELEISLGLMDYDIALKWDVIKEPAVDATAYVKRKYERWEKANRMATLIMLKTMTPSLRGSIPRSKSAKDYLAAIGQKFKESEKGEKDALLNKLTEMKYDGRGCVRAHIMNMADIAHKLKELNMTIDEDMMVHFALNSLPKEFKTLKSSYVAQKES
;
A
#
# COMPACT_ATOMS: atom_id res chain seq x y z
N MET A 1 14.22 -29.97 -41.24
CA MET A 1 15.00 -29.28 -40.18
C MET A 1 14.68 -27.77 -40.10
N TYR A 2 13.43 -27.34 -40.30
CA TYR A 2 13.04 -25.92 -40.20
C TYR A 2 12.13 -25.61 -38.99
N ASN A 3 11.72 -26.63 -38.23
CA ASN A 3 10.80 -26.47 -37.09
C ASN A 3 11.48 -26.30 -35.72
N SER A 4 12.80 -26.50 -35.59
CA SER A 4 13.48 -26.31 -34.30
C SER A 4 13.82 -24.83 -34.05
N LEU A 5 14.34 -24.14 -35.07
CA LEU A 5 14.75 -22.74 -34.98
C LEU A 5 13.59 -21.77 -34.70
N SER A 6 12.38 -22.06 -35.17
CA SER A 6 11.21 -21.19 -34.94
C SER A 6 10.67 -21.26 -33.51
N THR A 7 10.77 -22.41 -32.85
CA THR A 7 10.42 -22.58 -31.44
C THR A 7 11.43 -21.91 -30.52
N ASP A 8 12.73 -22.06 -30.82
CA ASP A 8 13.79 -21.50 -29.99
C ASP A 8 13.79 -19.96 -30.01
N VAL A 9 13.52 -19.35 -31.18
CA VAL A 9 13.40 -17.89 -31.32
C VAL A 9 12.16 -17.35 -30.61
N ASN A 10 11.03 -18.06 -30.67
CA ASN A 10 9.82 -17.66 -29.93
C ASN A 10 10.02 -17.76 -28.41
N CYS A 11 10.67 -18.83 -27.91
CA CYS A 11 11.01 -18.94 -26.49
C CYS A 11 11.97 -17.84 -26.02
N ALA A 12 12.99 -17.49 -26.81
CA ALA A 12 13.90 -16.41 -26.47
C ALA A 12 13.20 -15.04 -26.44
N TYR A 13 12.27 -14.78 -27.37
CA TYR A 13 11.47 -13.55 -27.40
C TYR A 13 10.49 -13.47 -26.23
N GLU A 14 9.86 -14.58 -25.85
CA GLU A 14 8.97 -14.68 -24.68
C GLU A 14 9.74 -14.50 -23.36
N ASP A 15 10.94 -15.07 -23.25
CA ASP A 15 11.82 -14.91 -22.09
C ASP A 15 12.39 -13.47 -21.97
N GLU A 16 12.72 -12.81 -23.09
CA GLU A 16 13.13 -11.40 -23.12
C GLU A 16 11.99 -10.43 -22.80
N LEU A 17 10.79 -10.64 -23.36
CA LEU A 17 9.59 -9.87 -22.98
C LEU A 17 9.24 -10.07 -21.50
N SER A 18 9.41 -11.29 -20.98
CA SER A 18 9.23 -11.62 -19.57
C SER A 18 10.23 -10.87 -18.68
N ALA A 19 11.48 -10.76 -19.10
CA ALA A 19 12.51 -10.04 -18.34
C ALA A 19 12.33 -8.51 -18.40
N SER A 20 11.84 -7.95 -19.51
CA SER A 20 11.63 -6.51 -19.67
C SER A 20 10.42 -5.97 -18.90
N SER A 21 9.39 -6.79 -18.70
CA SER A 21 8.07 -6.32 -18.27
C SER A 21 7.97 -5.89 -16.79
N TYR A 22 8.80 -6.44 -15.89
CA TYR A 22 8.78 -6.06 -14.47
C TYR A 22 9.87 -5.04 -14.09
N ASN A 23 10.76 -4.68 -15.01
CA ASN A 23 11.81 -3.68 -14.75
C ASN A 23 11.26 -2.25 -14.64
N SER A 24 10.04 -2.01 -15.13
CA SER A 24 9.31 -0.74 -15.03
C SER A 24 8.57 -0.57 -13.70
N ILE A 25 8.40 -1.63 -12.91
CA ILE A 25 7.70 -1.56 -11.63
C ILE A 25 8.53 -0.72 -10.66
N GLU A 26 7.94 0.35 -10.15
CA GLU A 26 8.59 1.20 -9.16
C GLU A 26 8.88 0.41 -7.87
N ILE A 27 10.02 0.63 -7.22
CA ILE A 27 10.32 -0.10 -5.97
C ILE A 27 9.29 0.27 -4.89
N LEU A 28 8.65 -0.74 -4.31
CA LEU A 28 7.76 -0.59 -3.16
C LEU A 28 8.53 -0.07 -1.96
N THR A 29 8.12 1.09 -1.47
CA THR A 29 8.75 1.79 -0.35
C THR A 29 7.84 1.91 0.87
N GLY A 30 6.85 2.79 0.81
CA GLY A 30 6.02 3.17 1.95
C GLY A 30 4.73 3.84 1.48
N SER A 31 4.88 4.90 0.69
CA SER A 31 3.77 5.72 0.21
C SER A 31 3.18 5.25 -1.13
N ASN A 32 3.87 4.38 -1.86
CA ASN A 32 3.51 4.02 -3.23
C ASN A 32 2.79 2.66 -3.38
N TYR A 33 2.30 2.06 -2.28
CA TYR A 33 1.73 0.70 -2.30
C TYR A 33 0.62 0.49 -3.34
N LEU A 34 -0.34 1.42 -3.46
CA LEU A 34 -1.45 1.29 -4.41
C LEU A 34 -0.96 1.26 -5.87
N LYS A 35 -0.12 2.22 -6.24
CA LYS A 35 0.50 2.32 -7.57
C LYS A 35 1.38 1.10 -7.85
N TRP A 36 2.22 0.73 -6.90
CA TRP A 36 3.08 -0.45 -7.01
C TRP A 36 2.26 -1.73 -7.25
N LYS A 37 1.18 -1.92 -6.50
CA LYS A 37 0.31 -3.09 -6.64
C LYS A 37 -0.33 -3.14 -8.02
N GLU A 38 -0.80 -2.01 -8.53
CA GLU A 38 -1.38 -1.92 -9.87
C GLU A 38 -0.37 -2.28 -10.96
N GLU A 39 0.83 -1.69 -10.92
CA GLU A 39 1.92 -1.99 -11.86
C GLU A 39 2.36 -3.46 -11.78
N LEU A 40 2.41 -4.02 -10.57
CA LEU A 40 2.69 -5.44 -10.34
C LEU A 40 1.63 -6.33 -10.99
N GLU A 41 0.35 -6.08 -10.75
CA GLU A 41 -0.75 -6.89 -11.29
C GLU A 41 -0.80 -6.83 -12.82
N ILE A 42 -0.57 -5.65 -13.41
CA ILE A 42 -0.45 -5.49 -14.87
C ILE A 42 0.73 -6.31 -15.40
N SER A 43 1.91 -6.18 -14.79
CA SER A 43 3.12 -6.88 -15.23
C SER A 43 2.96 -8.40 -15.15
N LEU A 44 2.36 -8.91 -14.06
CA LEU A 44 2.06 -10.33 -13.91
C LEU A 44 1.05 -10.83 -14.94
N GLY A 45 0.06 -10.01 -15.30
CA GLY A 45 -0.89 -10.31 -16.38
C GLY A 45 -0.22 -10.43 -17.74
N LEU A 46 0.71 -9.53 -18.07
CA LEU A 46 1.45 -9.56 -19.33
C LEU A 46 2.36 -10.80 -19.48
N MET A 47 2.76 -11.41 -18.36
CA MET A 47 3.61 -12.60 -18.32
C MET A 47 2.85 -13.92 -18.05
N ASP A 48 1.51 -13.89 -18.05
CA ASP A 48 0.66 -15.04 -17.69
C ASP A 48 0.92 -15.63 -16.29
N TYR A 49 1.43 -14.82 -15.36
CA TYR A 49 1.69 -15.20 -13.96
C TYR A 49 0.58 -14.76 -12.99
N ASP A 50 -0.38 -13.97 -13.46
CA ASP A 50 -1.55 -13.52 -12.68
C ASP A 50 -2.43 -14.68 -12.18
N ILE A 51 -2.37 -15.85 -12.82
CA ILE A 51 -3.03 -17.07 -12.36
C ILE A 51 -2.65 -17.45 -10.92
N ALA A 52 -1.43 -17.10 -10.49
CA ALA A 52 -0.96 -17.35 -9.12
C ALA A 52 -1.68 -16.50 -8.08
N LEU A 53 -2.24 -15.35 -8.48
CA LEU A 53 -3.00 -14.46 -7.61
C LEU A 53 -4.50 -14.76 -7.65
N LYS A 54 -5.00 -15.17 -8.82
CA LYS A 54 -6.43 -15.38 -9.06
C LYS A 54 -6.93 -16.73 -8.55
N TRP A 55 -6.18 -17.80 -8.79
CA TRP A 55 -6.61 -19.15 -8.45
C TRP A 55 -6.39 -19.44 -6.96
N ASP A 56 -7.16 -20.38 -6.44
CA ASP A 56 -6.86 -20.95 -5.13
C ASP A 56 -5.62 -21.85 -5.21
N VAL A 57 -4.93 -22.00 -4.08
CA VAL A 57 -3.71 -22.80 -3.98
C VAL A 57 -3.99 -24.20 -4.50
N ILE A 58 -3.33 -24.57 -5.59
CA ILE A 58 -3.45 -25.92 -6.16
C ILE A 58 -2.58 -26.85 -5.32
N LYS A 59 -3.20 -27.89 -4.76
CA LYS A 59 -2.46 -28.92 -4.03
C LYS A 59 -1.57 -29.71 -4.97
N GLU A 60 -0.43 -30.15 -4.45
CA GLU A 60 0.47 -31.04 -5.18
C GLU A 60 -0.30 -32.29 -5.63
N PRO A 61 -0.22 -32.65 -6.93
CA PRO A 61 -0.96 -33.76 -7.48
C PRO A 61 -0.40 -35.10 -7.01
N ALA A 62 -1.28 -36.09 -6.85
CA ALA A 62 -0.87 -37.46 -6.55
C ALA A 62 -0.03 -38.07 -7.70
N VAL A 63 0.77 -39.09 -7.38
CA VAL A 63 1.69 -39.74 -8.34
C VAL A 63 0.94 -40.32 -9.54
N ASP A 64 -0.27 -40.82 -9.33
CA ASP A 64 -1.17 -41.40 -10.33
C ASP A 64 -2.10 -40.38 -11.01
N ALA A 65 -1.98 -39.09 -10.67
CA ALA A 65 -2.80 -38.04 -11.28
C ALA A 65 -2.57 -37.95 -12.79
N THR A 66 -3.62 -37.54 -13.50
CA THR A 66 -3.58 -37.40 -14.97
C THR A 66 -2.55 -36.36 -15.41
N ALA A 67 -2.01 -36.53 -16.62
CA ALA A 67 -1.06 -35.57 -17.19
C ALA A 67 -1.63 -34.13 -17.25
N TYR A 68 -2.93 -33.99 -17.44
CA TYR A 68 -3.61 -32.68 -17.41
C TYR A 68 -3.51 -32.01 -16.04
N VAL A 69 -3.77 -32.75 -14.95
CA VAL A 69 -3.69 -32.23 -13.58
C VAL A 69 -2.25 -31.84 -13.22
N LYS A 70 -1.27 -32.67 -13.60
CA LYS A 70 0.15 -32.37 -13.38
C LYS A 70 0.60 -31.11 -14.12
N ARG A 71 0.28 -30.97 -15.41
CA ARG A 71 0.59 -29.76 -16.19
C ARG A 71 -0.07 -28.51 -15.61
N LYS A 72 -1.32 -28.62 -15.14
CA LYS A 72 -2.04 -27.52 -14.50
C LYS A 72 -1.33 -27.07 -13.21
N TYR A 73 -0.88 -28.03 -12.39
CA TYR A 73 -0.10 -27.75 -11.18
C TYR A 73 1.25 -27.11 -11.51
N GLU A 74 2.03 -27.67 -12.44
CA GLU A 74 3.33 -27.14 -12.86
C GLU A 74 3.23 -25.69 -13.38
N ARG A 75 2.21 -25.41 -14.19
CA ARG A 75 1.95 -24.04 -14.68
C ARG A 75 1.68 -23.07 -13.54
N TRP A 76 0.83 -23.46 -12.60
CA TRP A 76 0.53 -22.65 -11.42
C TRP A 76 1.74 -22.47 -10.50
N GLU A 77 2.52 -23.53 -10.26
CA GLU A 77 3.73 -23.49 -9.42
C GLU A 77 4.80 -22.57 -10.03
N LYS A 78 5.00 -22.61 -11.35
CA LYS A 78 5.87 -21.67 -12.07
C LYS A 78 5.41 -20.23 -11.87
N ALA A 79 4.12 -19.95 -12.11
CA ALA A 79 3.54 -18.63 -11.94
C ALA A 79 3.67 -18.13 -10.50
N ASN A 80 3.40 -19.00 -9.51
CA ASN A 80 3.52 -18.72 -8.09
C ASN A 80 4.95 -18.31 -7.72
N ARG A 81 5.94 -19.11 -8.13
CA ARG A 81 7.36 -18.82 -7.90
C ARG A 81 7.78 -17.48 -8.54
N MET A 82 7.39 -17.24 -9.79
CA MET A 82 7.78 -16.02 -10.51
C MET A 82 7.13 -14.77 -9.91
N ALA A 83 5.84 -14.82 -9.57
CA ALA A 83 5.15 -13.73 -8.92
C ALA A 83 5.79 -13.35 -7.58
N THR A 84 6.14 -14.35 -6.75
CA THR A 84 6.86 -14.10 -5.49
C THR A 84 8.22 -13.46 -5.72
N LEU A 85 8.99 -13.93 -6.71
CA LEU A 85 10.32 -13.36 -7.01
C LEU A 85 10.23 -11.91 -7.49
N ILE A 86 9.24 -11.58 -8.32
CA ILE A 86 9.01 -10.20 -8.77
C ILE A 86 8.64 -9.31 -7.58
N MET A 87 7.68 -9.71 -6.75
CA MET A 87 7.32 -8.96 -5.53
C MET A 87 8.52 -8.70 -4.63
N LEU A 88 9.35 -9.72 -4.42
CA LEU A 88 10.60 -9.57 -3.66
C LEU A 88 11.53 -8.58 -4.35
N LYS A 89 11.79 -8.74 -5.65
CA LYS A 89 12.71 -7.88 -6.42
C LYS A 89 12.28 -6.41 -6.39
N THR A 90 10.99 -6.15 -6.51
CA THR A 90 10.40 -4.80 -6.57
C THR A 90 10.08 -4.23 -5.20
N MET A 91 10.65 -4.76 -4.12
CA MET A 91 10.40 -4.27 -2.75
C MET A 91 11.72 -3.94 -2.06
N THR A 92 11.75 -2.93 -1.20
CA THR A 92 12.96 -2.61 -0.41
C THR A 92 13.35 -3.75 0.55
N PRO A 93 14.65 -3.94 0.85
CA PRO A 93 15.10 -4.96 1.79
C PRO A 93 14.45 -4.87 3.19
N SER A 94 14.23 -3.65 3.68
CA SER A 94 13.59 -3.40 4.98
C SER A 94 12.16 -3.94 5.04
N LEU A 95 11.36 -3.70 3.99
CA LEU A 95 10.01 -4.25 3.92
C LEU A 95 10.02 -5.78 3.79
N ARG A 96 10.90 -6.34 2.95
CA ARG A 96 11.07 -7.80 2.81
C ARG A 96 11.33 -8.49 4.15
N GLY A 97 12.14 -7.87 5.01
CA GLY A 97 12.44 -8.40 6.35
C GLY A 97 11.26 -8.30 7.34
N SER A 98 10.33 -7.37 7.11
CA SER A 98 9.20 -7.11 8.01
C SER A 98 7.96 -7.98 7.76
N ILE A 99 7.91 -8.68 6.62
CA ILE A 99 6.75 -9.45 6.18
C ILE A 99 7.11 -10.94 6.18
N PRO A 100 6.38 -11.81 6.90
CA PRO A 100 6.61 -13.25 6.90
C PRO A 100 6.55 -13.82 5.48
N ARG A 101 7.47 -14.73 5.16
CA ARG A 101 7.44 -15.44 3.88
C ARG A 101 6.22 -16.35 3.81
N SER A 102 5.55 -16.35 2.65
CA SER A 102 4.50 -17.33 2.34
C SER A 102 4.93 -18.25 1.20
N LYS A 103 4.36 -19.46 1.16
CA LYS A 103 4.50 -20.39 0.04
C LYS A 103 3.66 -19.97 -1.18
N SER A 104 2.62 -19.18 -0.95
CA SER A 104 1.70 -18.69 -1.97
C SER A 104 1.96 -17.21 -2.24
N ALA A 105 2.11 -16.85 -3.52
CA ALA A 105 2.23 -15.47 -3.97
C ALA A 105 0.99 -14.64 -3.61
N LYS A 106 -0.21 -15.25 -3.71
CA LYS A 106 -1.48 -14.66 -3.30
C LYS A 106 -1.48 -14.27 -1.82
N ASP A 107 -1.06 -15.20 -0.96
CA ASP A 107 -1.00 -14.97 0.48
C ASP A 107 0.09 -13.97 0.84
N TYR A 108 1.22 -13.99 0.12
CA TYR A 108 2.28 -13.01 0.31
C TYR A 108 1.83 -11.60 -0.06
N LEU A 109 1.16 -11.43 -1.20
CA LEU A 109 0.57 -10.14 -1.60
C LEU A 109 -0.48 -9.65 -0.60
N ALA A 110 -1.30 -10.56 -0.05
CA ALA A 110 -2.25 -10.24 1.00
C ALA A 110 -1.56 -9.74 2.28
N ALA A 111 -0.48 -10.41 2.70
CA ALA A 111 0.32 -10.01 3.85
C ALA A 111 0.99 -8.64 3.66
N ILE A 112 1.51 -8.37 2.46
CA ILE A 112 2.00 -7.03 2.09
C ILE A 112 0.88 -6.01 2.27
N GLY A 113 -0.27 -6.23 1.65
CA GLY A 113 -1.40 -5.31 1.75
C GLY A 113 -1.90 -5.07 3.17
N GLN A 114 -1.87 -6.10 4.03
CA GLN A 114 -2.22 -5.94 5.43
C GLN A 114 -1.22 -5.07 6.19
N LYS A 115 0.09 -5.21 5.92
CA LYS A 115 1.12 -4.38 6.55
C LYS A 115 0.92 -2.88 6.27
N PHE A 116 0.57 -2.54 5.03
CA PHE A 116 0.30 -1.15 4.66
C PHE A 116 -0.99 -0.61 5.28
N LYS A 117 -2.05 -1.43 5.34
CA LYS A 117 -3.29 -1.05 6.04
C LYS A 117 -3.06 -0.79 7.53
N GLU A 118 -2.28 -1.63 8.20
CA GLU A 118 -1.91 -1.45 9.61
C GLU A 118 -1.06 -0.19 9.82
N SER A 119 -0.10 0.06 8.92
CA SER A 119 0.74 1.27 8.95
C SER A 119 -0.10 2.54 8.79
N GLU A 120 -0.97 2.58 7.77
CA GLU A 120 -1.87 3.71 7.51
C GLU A 120 -2.79 3.98 8.71
N LYS A 121 -3.35 2.92 9.30
CA LYS A 121 -4.19 3.04 10.50
C LYS A 121 -3.41 3.62 11.69
N GLY A 122 -2.22 3.08 11.98
CA GLY A 122 -1.38 3.57 13.07
C GLY A 122 -0.95 5.02 12.88
N GLU A 123 -0.66 5.43 11.64
CA GLU A 123 -0.31 6.81 11.32
C GLU A 123 -1.50 7.77 11.50
N LYS A 124 -2.71 7.37 11.05
CA LYS A 124 -3.95 8.11 11.33
C LYS A 124 -4.18 8.27 12.82
N ASP A 125 -4.10 7.19 13.59
CA ASP A 125 -4.33 7.21 15.03
C ASP A 125 -3.31 8.13 15.72
N ALA A 126 -2.03 8.08 15.33
CA ALA A 126 -0.99 8.94 15.88
C ALA A 126 -1.21 10.42 15.55
N LEU A 127 -1.57 10.75 14.31
CA LEU A 127 -1.87 12.12 13.89
C LEU A 127 -3.13 12.66 14.56
N LEU A 128 -4.18 11.84 14.70
CA LEU A 128 -5.41 12.21 15.36
C LEU A 128 -5.19 12.48 16.85
N ASN A 129 -4.46 11.61 17.56
CA ASN A 129 -4.07 11.83 18.95
C ASN A 129 -3.24 13.09 19.10
N LYS A 130 -2.27 13.30 18.21
CA LYS A 130 -1.46 14.52 18.19
C LYS A 130 -2.34 15.76 18.03
N LEU A 131 -3.34 15.73 17.15
CA LEU A 131 -4.25 16.86 16.92
C LEU A 131 -5.13 17.16 18.14
N THR A 132 -5.69 16.12 18.77
CA THR A 132 -6.63 16.27 19.90
C THR A 132 -5.93 16.68 21.19
N GLU A 133 -4.70 16.20 21.39
CA GLU A 133 -3.89 16.48 22.59
C GLU A 133 -3.07 17.77 22.48
N MET A 134 -2.87 18.30 21.26
CA MET A 134 -2.08 19.52 21.07
C MET A 134 -2.64 20.68 21.89
N LYS A 135 -1.78 21.29 22.72
CA LYS A 135 -2.07 22.49 23.51
C LYS A 135 -1.10 23.60 23.16
N TYR A 136 -1.60 24.82 23.11
CA TYR A 136 -0.77 26.01 22.99
C TYR A 136 -0.08 26.28 24.32
N ASP A 137 1.24 26.39 24.31
CA ASP A 137 2.07 26.51 25.51
C ASP A 137 2.27 27.96 25.99
N GLY A 138 1.56 28.91 25.36
CA GLY A 138 1.67 30.34 25.65
C GLY A 138 2.84 31.02 24.94
N ARG A 139 3.71 30.28 24.23
CA ARG A 139 4.90 30.83 23.57
C ARG A 139 4.71 30.91 22.05
N GLY A 140 5.28 31.96 21.45
CA GLY A 140 5.16 32.22 20.03
C GLY A 140 3.82 32.86 19.67
N CYS A 141 3.33 32.62 18.44
CA CYS A 141 2.07 33.19 17.98
C CYS A 141 1.02 32.11 17.78
N VAL A 142 -0.21 32.41 18.23
CA VAL A 142 -1.38 31.52 18.08
C VAL A 142 -1.62 31.15 16.62
N ARG A 143 -1.32 32.05 15.67
CA ARG A 143 -1.42 31.76 14.24
C ARG A 143 -0.53 30.59 13.81
N ALA A 144 0.72 30.55 14.27
CA ALA A 144 1.63 29.46 13.94
C ALA A 144 1.17 28.14 14.58
N HIS A 145 0.62 28.21 15.80
CA HIS A 145 0.01 27.04 16.45
C HIS A 145 -1.16 26.48 15.63
N ILE A 146 -2.07 27.34 15.17
CA ILE A 146 -3.20 26.93 14.32
C ILE A 146 -2.71 26.37 12.98
N MET A 147 -1.68 26.97 12.36
CA MET A 147 -1.06 26.42 11.14
C MET A 147 -0.51 25.01 11.36
N ASN A 148 0.18 24.75 12.47
CA ASN A 148 0.66 23.40 12.80
C ASN A 148 -0.49 22.39 12.96
N MET A 149 -1.64 22.81 13.51
CA MET A 149 -2.84 21.97 13.58
C MET A 149 -3.43 21.71 12.18
N ALA A 150 -3.48 22.72 11.32
CA ALA A 150 -3.94 22.60 9.94
C ALA A 150 -3.04 21.65 9.12
N ASP A 151 -1.72 21.69 9.33
CA ASP A 151 -0.77 20.77 8.68
C ASP A 151 -1.05 19.31 9.07
N ILE A 152 -1.41 19.04 10.33
CA ILE A 152 -1.79 17.70 10.78
C ILE A 152 -3.09 17.26 10.10
N ALA A 153 -4.09 18.13 10.03
CA ALA A 153 -5.34 17.85 9.34
C ALA A 153 -5.14 17.60 7.83
N HIS A 154 -4.20 18.32 7.20
CA HIS A 154 -3.81 18.08 5.82
C HIS A 154 -3.21 16.68 5.63
N LYS A 155 -2.29 16.27 6.51
CA LYS A 155 -1.72 14.90 6.47
C LYS A 155 -2.77 13.83 6.68
N LEU A 156 -3.73 14.05 7.59
CA LEU A 156 -4.86 13.13 7.76
C LEU A 156 -5.70 13.03 6.48
N LYS A 157 -5.90 14.15 5.76
CA LYS A 157 -6.60 14.17 4.48
C LYS A 157 -5.84 13.39 3.39
N GLU A 158 -4.52 13.47 3.34
CA GLU A 158 -3.68 12.65 2.44
C GLU A 158 -3.86 11.15 2.69
N LEU A 159 -4.16 10.77 3.94
CA LEU A 159 -4.49 9.41 4.33
C LEU A 159 -6.00 9.09 4.16
N ASN A 160 -6.79 9.87 3.42
CA ASN A 160 -8.24 9.70 3.27
C ASN A 160 -9.05 9.83 4.58
N MET A 161 -8.56 10.60 5.56
CA MET A 161 -9.32 11.00 6.74
C MET A 161 -9.52 12.52 6.74
N THR A 162 -10.71 12.97 6.33
CA THR A 162 -11.05 14.40 6.32
C THR A 162 -11.55 14.83 7.69
N ILE A 163 -11.00 15.92 8.21
CA ILE A 163 -11.55 16.61 9.37
C ILE A 163 -12.36 17.81 8.87
N ASP A 164 -13.61 17.88 9.30
CA ASP A 164 -14.50 18.98 8.96
C ASP A 164 -13.99 20.32 9.53
N GLU A 165 -14.28 21.43 8.85
CA GLU A 165 -13.85 22.76 9.27
C GLU A 165 -14.36 23.11 10.67
N ASP A 166 -15.59 22.74 11.01
CA ASP A 166 -16.15 22.99 12.35
C ASP A 166 -15.42 22.20 13.42
N MET A 167 -15.02 20.96 13.11
CA MET A 167 -14.19 20.15 14.02
C MET A 167 -12.80 20.76 14.19
N MET A 168 -12.18 21.27 13.12
CA MET A 168 -10.89 21.94 13.20
C MET A 168 -10.95 23.20 14.07
N VAL A 169 -12.00 24.01 13.92
CA VAL A 169 -12.21 25.18 14.79
C VAL A 169 -12.39 24.74 16.25
N HIS A 170 -13.18 23.69 16.49
CA HIS A 170 -13.36 23.14 17.83
C HIS A 170 -12.03 22.67 18.46
N PHE A 171 -11.19 21.95 17.72
CA PHE A 171 -9.86 21.54 18.18
C PHE A 171 -8.96 22.75 18.46
N ALA A 172 -8.91 23.72 17.54
CA ALA A 172 -8.12 24.93 17.70
C ALA A 172 -8.53 25.69 18.97
N LEU A 173 -9.83 25.95 19.18
CA LEU A 173 -10.33 26.65 20.36
C LEU A 173 -10.07 25.90 21.67
N ASN A 174 -10.14 24.56 21.66
CA ASN A 174 -9.87 23.75 22.85
C ASN A 174 -8.38 23.52 23.12
N SER A 175 -7.50 23.85 22.17
CA SER A 175 -6.05 23.83 22.34
C SER A 175 -5.52 25.07 23.07
N LEU A 176 -6.29 26.18 23.08
CA LEU A 176 -5.86 27.45 23.67
C LEU A 176 -6.05 27.49 25.20
N PRO A 177 -5.17 28.20 25.93
CA PRO A 177 -5.33 28.46 27.35
C PRO A 177 -6.62 29.22 27.68
N LYS A 178 -7.04 29.15 28.95
CA LYS A 178 -8.23 29.85 29.47
C LYS A 178 -8.14 31.38 29.33
N GLU A 179 -6.95 31.94 29.17
CA GLU A 179 -6.72 33.36 28.90
C GLU A 179 -7.35 33.81 27.57
N PHE A 180 -7.53 32.89 26.61
CA PHE A 180 -8.14 33.16 25.32
C PHE A 180 -9.68 32.94 25.32
N LYS A 181 -10.31 32.89 26.50
CA LYS A 181 -11.77 32.68 26.64
C LYS A 181 -12.61 33.71 25.87
N THR A 182 -12.18 34.97 25.83
CA THR A 182 -12.87 36.05 25.09
C THR A 182 -12.95 35.77 23.59
N LEU A 183 -11.88 35.20 23.00
CA LEU A 183 -11.87 34.76 21.61
C LEU A 183 -12.87 33.62 21.36
N LYS A 184 -12.93 32.66 22.29
CA LYS A 184 -13.89 31.54 22.21
C LYS A 184 -15.34 32.04 22.25
N SER A 185 -15.66 32.96 23.15
CA SER A 185 -17.01 33.55 23.26
C SER A 185 -17.39 34.40 22.06
N SER A 186 -16.44 35.15 21.49
CA SER A 186 -16.68 35.97 20.29
C SER A 186 -16.98 35.14 19.03
N TYR A 187 -16.32 33.99 18.87
CA TYR A 187 -16.57 33.11 17.73
C TYR A 187 -17.96 32.45 17.80
N VAL A 188 -18.36 31.95 18.98
CA VAL A 188 -19.68 31.35 19.18
C VAL A 188 -20.80 32.37 18.91
N ALA A 189 -20.66 33.60 19.39
CA ALA A 189 -21.65 34.66 19.16
C ALA A 189 -21.79 35.06 17.68
N GLN A 190 -20.73 34.93 16.87
CA GLN A 190 -20.79 35.18 15.42
C GLN A 190 -21.43 34.03 14.63
N LYS A 191 -21.39 32.80 15.15
CA LYS A 191 -21.98 31.62 14.49
C LYS A 191 -23.48 31.49 14.78
N GLU A 192 -23.96 32.07 15.88
CA GLU A 192 -25.37 32.06 16.31
C GLU A 192 -26.19 33.27 15.81
N SER A 193 -25.54 34.23 15.13
CA SER A 193 -26.17 35.43 14.55
C SER A 193 -26.45 35.29 13.07
#